data_AF-A0A9Q1ANE3-F1
#
_entry.id   AF-A0A9Q1ANE3-F1
#
_cell.length_a   1.000
_cell.length_b   1.000
_cell.length_c   1.000
_cell.angle_alpha   90.00
_cell.angle_beta   90.00
_cell.angle_gamma   90.00
#
_symmetry.space_group_name_H-M   'P 1'
#
loop_
_entity.id
_entity.type
_entity.pdbx_description
1 polymer ?
#
loop_
_entity_poly.entity_id
_entity_poly.type
_entity_poly.pdbx_seq_one_letter_code
_entity_poly.pdbx_strand_id
1 'polypeptide(L)'
;MHGFKLFDRFKSTQVHALSPQDNNSGSRGKLSKSKFTNSGSGAQALLPYGLPTTELLEPPIDSYLKPIDYVESLADIHRRLNTCSQTDKSVLCIEQYSILRGLGDPKLLRRCLCAARQYAIDVHSKAVLSAWLRFERREDEFSGVSSKGL
;
A
#
# COMPACT_ATOMS: atom_id res chain seq x y z
N MET A 1 1.79 33.96 -23.16
CA MET A 1 1.22 32.98 -22.20
C MET A 1 2.40 32.44 -21.39
N HIS A 2 2.50 32.89 -20.14
CA HIS A 2 3.69 32.69 -19.30
C HIS A 2 3.82 31.22 -18.86
N GLY A 3 5.04 30.69 -18.99
CA GLY A 3 5.39 29.35 -18.51
C GLY A 3 5.41 29.30 -16.98
N PHE A 4 4.80 28.26 -16.42
CA PHE A 4 4.86 27.96 -15.00
C PHE A 4 6.17 27.23 -14.70
N LYS A 5 7.12 27.91 -14.06
CA LYS A 5 8.34 27.29 -13.51
C LYS A 5 8.02 26.73 -12.13
N LEU A 6 7.94 25.42 -12.02
CA LEU A 6 7.88 24.69 -10.76
C LEU A 6 9.32 24.54 -10.24
N PHE A 7 9.75 25.44 -9.36
CA PHE A 7 10.91 25.23 -8.51
C PHE A 7 10.43 24.73 -7.16
N ASP A 8 10.26 23.41 -7.05
CA ASP A 8 10.13 22.78 -5.74
C ASP A 8 11.47 22.14 -5.40
N ARG A 9 12.34 22.92 -4.77
CA ARG A 9 13.56 22.40 -4.16
C ARG A 9 13.14 21.69 -2.87
N PHE A 10 12.66 20.46 -3.02
CA PHE A 10 12.47 19.55 -1.89
C PHE A 10 13.81 19.41 -1.16
N LYS A 11 13.97 20.10 -0.04
CA LYS A 11 15.01 19.76 0.92
C LYS A 11 14.56 18.48 1.61
N SER A 12 14.92 17.35 1.02
CA SER A 12 14.89 16.08 1.74
C SER A 12 15.68 16.29 3.03
N THR A 13 15.01 16.13 4.17
CA THR A 13 15.68 16.05 5.46
C THR A 13 16.56 14.81 5.40
N GLN A 14 17.85 15.01 5.14
CA GLN A 14 18.84 13.95 5.14
C GLN A 14 18.93 13.42 6.58
N VAL A 15 18.11 12.42 6.89
CA VAL A 15 18.24 11.64 8.11
C VAL A 15 19.40 10.69 7.90
N HIS A 16 20.50 10.91 8.62
CA HIS A 16 21.58 9.94 8.67
C HIS A 16 21.02 8.67 9.30
N ALA A 17 20.95 7.58 8.53
CA ALA A 17 20.76 6.25 9.09
C ALA A 17 21.96 5.97 10.00
N LEU A 18 21.71 5.75 11.29
CA LEU A 18 22.72 5.28 12.22
C LEU A 18 23.01 3.82 11.88
N SER A 19 23.98 3.57 11.01
CA SER A 19 24.53 2.24 10.81
C SER A 19 25.18 1.77 12.12
N PRO A 20 24.90 0.56 12.64
CA PRO A 20 25.64 0.01 13.76
C PRO A 20 27.08 -0.22 13.28
N GLN A 21 28.01 0.58 13.79
CA GLN A 21 29.42 0.39 13.53
C GLN A 21 29.94 -0.65 14.52
N ASP A 22 30.18 -1.86 14.03
CA ASP A 22 31.03 -2.82 14.73
C ASP A 22 32.43 -2.23 14.85
N ASN A 23 32.92 -1.97 16.06
CA ASN A 23 34.29 -2.28 16.43
C ASN A 23 34.64 -2.00 17.90
N ASN A 24 35.49 -2.89 18.39
CA ASN A 24 35.98 -3.04 19.74
C ASN A 24 37.00 -1.94 20.16
N SER A 25 37.13 -1.78 21.48
CA SER A 25 38.20 -1.15 22.27
C SER A 25 38.19 0.38 22.50
N GLY A 26 38.24 0.76 23.79
CA GLY A 26 39.06 1.90 24.24
C GLY A 26 38.38 3.12 24.87
N SER A 27 38.18 3.07 26.19
CA SER A 27 38.34 4.18 27.17
C SER A 27 37.46 5.45 27.16
N ARG A 28 36.73 5.57 28.29
CA ARG A 28 36.47 6.78 29.13
C ARG A 28 35.69 7.95 28.53
N GLY A 29 34.39 7.96 28.83
CA GLY A 29 33.58 9.17 28.98
C GLY A 29 32.49 8.93 30.03
N LYS A 30 32.57 9.62 31.17
CA LYS A 30 31.56 9.55 32.25
C LYS A 30 30.28 10.24 31.75
N LEU A 31 29.15 9.53 31.71
CA LEU A 31 27.83 10.15 31.70
C LEU A 31 26.89 9.40 32.65
N SER A 32 26.19 10.19 33.43
CA SER A 32 25.47 9.84 34.65
C SER A 32 24.43 8.74 34.45
N LYS A 33 24.57 7.66 35.22
CA LYS A 33 23.63 6.54 35.29
C LYS A 33 22.40 6.96 36.09
N SER A 34 21.31 7.35 35.44
CA SER A 34 20.00 7.32 36.10
C SER A 34 19.57 5.86 36.22
N LYS A 35 19.59 5.34 37.45
CA LYS A 35 19.05 4.02 37.78
C LYS A 35 17.53 4.16 37.86
N PHE A 36 16.84 3.77 36.79
CA PHE A 36 15.44 3.39 36.90
C PHE A 36 15.40 1.90 37.23
N THR A 37 15.24 1.58 38.51
CA THR A 37 14.85 0.25 38.96
C THR A 37 13.36 0.10 38.67
N ASN A 38 13.02 -0.58 37.57
CA ASN A 38 11.69 -1.16 37.43
C ASN A 38 11.84 -2.67 37.49
N SER A 39 11.59 -3.23 38.67
CA SER A 39 11.40 -4.65 38.89
C SER A 39 10.06 -5.03 38.27
N GLY A 40 10.08 -5.47 37.01
CA GLY A 40 8.90 -5.90 36.27
C GLY A 40 9.31 -6.90 35.21
N SER A 41 8.99 -8.17 35.47
CA SER A 41 9.16 -9.30 34.57
C SER A 41 8.64 -9.00 33.16
N GLY A 42 9.49 -9.25 32.18
CA GLY A 42 9.20 -9.07 30.75
C GLY A 42 10.40 -8.42 30.09
N ALA A 43 11.34 -9.24 29.61
CA ALA A 43 12.40 -8.77 28.73
C ALA A 43 11.75 -8.30 27.41
N GLN A 44 11.24 -7.07 27.41
CA GLN A 44 10.74 -6.44 26.21
C GLN A 44 11.94 -6.26 25.29
N ALA A 45 11.91 -6.92 24.13
CA ALA A 45 12.86 -6.67 23.06
C ALA A 45 12.71 -5.20 22.69
N LEU A 46 13.60 -4.37 23.21
CA LEU A 46 13.72 -2.96 22.88
C LEU A 46 14.95 -2.82 22.00
N LEU A 47 14.86 -1.99 20.97
CA LEU A 47 16.00 -1.59 20.16
C LEU A 47 17.03 -0.83 21.02
N PRO A 48 18.28 -0.70 20.56
CA PRO A 48 19.22 0.25 21.14
C PRO A 48 18.51 1.61 21.31
N TYR A 49 18.71 2.25 22.45
CA TYR A 49 18.02 3.49 22.87
C TYR A 49 16.59 3.33 23.42
N GLY A 50 16.11 2.11 23.66
CA GLY A 50 14.87 1.88 24.42
C GLY A 50 13.60 2.08 23.60
N LEU A 51 13.70 2.11 22.27
CA LEU A 51 12.55 2.14 21.39
C LEU A 51 11.90 0.74 21.31
N PRO A 52 10.56 0.65 21.31
CA PRO A 52 9.88 -0.61 21.10
C PRO A 52 10.24 -1.18 19.72
N THR A 53 10.49 -2.49 19.67
CA THR A 53 10.72 -3.18 18.40
C THR A 53 9.44 -3.14 17.55
N THR A 54 9.57 -3.14 16.24
CA THR A 54 8.43 -3.08 15.28
C THR A 54 7.37 -4.14 15.56
N GLU A 55 7.79 -5.33 15.99
CA GLU A 55 6.94 -6.46 16.44
C GLU A 55 5.98 -6.11 17.60
N LEU A 56 6.30 -5.07 18.38
CA LEU A 56 5.48 -4.60 19.51
C LEU A 56 4.54 -3.45 19.12
N LEU A 57 4.83 -2.76 18.01
CA LEU A 57 4.08 -1.62 17.51
C LEU A 57 3.06 -2.03 16.44
N GLU A 58 3.42 -3.00 15.60
CA GLU A 58 2.55 -3.47 14.53
C GLU A 58 1.68 -4.62 15.04
N PRO A 59 0.34 -4.51 14.98
CA PRO A 59 -0.52 -5.63 15.31
C PRO A 59 -0.23 -6.79 14.34
N PRO A 60 -0.23 -8.05 14.81
CA PRO A 60 0.08 -9.20 13.95
C PRO A 60 -0.98 -9.32 12.84
N ILE A 61 -0.64 -8.85 11.64
CA ILE A 61 -1.55 -8.82 10.49
C ILE A 61 -1.76 -10.22 9.89
N ASP A 62 -0.79 -11.12 10.02
CA ASP A 62 -0.80 -12.45 9.40
C ASP A 62 -2.01 -13.30 9.79
N SER A 63 -2.50 -13.16 11.03
CA SER A 63 -3.69 -13.88 11.50
C SER A 63 -4.98 -13.46 10.77
N TYR A 64 -4.95 -12.29 10.12
CA TYR A 64 -6.08 -11.70 9.41
C TYR A 64 -5.92 -11.74 7.88
N LEU A 65 -4.73 -12.09 7.38
CA LEU A 65 -4.47 -12.25 5.96
C LEU A 65 -5.00 -13.61 5.50
N LYS A 66 -6.24 -13.66 5.02
CA LYS A 66 -6.80 -14.84 4.37
C LYS A 66 -6.51 -14.79 2.86
N PRO A 67 -5.90 -15.83 2.28
CA PRO A 67 -5.80 -15.97 0.83
C PRO A 67 -7.19 -15.87 0.19
N ILE A 68 -7.27 -15.16 -0.92
CA ILE A 68 -8.53 -15.02 -1.66
C ILE A 68 -8.75 -16.27 -2.53
N ASP A 69 -9.91 -16.91 -2.39
CA ASP A 69 -10.35 -17.93 -3.35
C ASP A 69 -10.92 -17.23 -4.58
N TYR A 70 -10.12 -17.12 -5.63
CA TYR A 70 -10.52 -16.47 -6.88
C TYR A 70 -11.72 -17.17 -7.54
N VAL A 71 -11.78 -18.51 -7.50
CA VAL A 71 -12.81 -19.27 -8.22
C VAL A 71 -14.15 -19.09 -7.53
N GLU A 72 -14.20 -19.29 -6.22
CA GLU A 72 -15.42 -19.11 -5.44
C GLU A 72 -15.90 -17.66 -5.48
N SER A 73 -15.00 -16.70 -5.29
CA SER A 73 -15.37 -15.28 -5.24
C SER A 73 -15.86 -14.76 -6.60
N LEU A 74 -15.20 -15.15 -7.70
CA LEU A 74 -15.66 -14.76 -9.04
C LEU A 74 -16.98 -15.43 -9.43
N ALA A 75 -17.21 -16.67 -8.99
CA ALA A 75 -18.48 -17.36 -9.19
C ALA A 75 -19.62 -16.66 -8.45
N ASP A 76 -19.40 -16.23 -7.21
CA ASP A 76 -20.38 -15.44 -6.44
C ASP A 76 -20.72 -14.11 -7.13
N ILE A 77 -19.69 -13.35 -7.52
CA ILE A 77 -19.87 -12.09 -8.25
C ILE A 77 -20.67 -12.32 -9.53
N HIS A 78 -20.36 -13.36 -10.31
CA HIS A 78 -21.06 -13.64 -11.55
C HIS A 78 -22.54 -13.99 -11.31
N ARG A 79 -22.86 -14.77 -10.28
CA ARG A 79 -24.25 -15.05 -9.87
C ARG A 79 -24.99 -13.78 -9.46
N ARG A 80 -24.35 -12.90 -8.69
CA ARG A 80 -24.91 -11.61 -8.27
C ARG A 80 -25.12 -10.67 -9.46
N LEU A 81 -24.19 -10.63 -10.41
CA LEU A 81 -24.31 -9.83 -11.64
C LEU A 81 -25.53 -10.20 -12.48
N ASN A 82 -25.89 -11.49 -12.50
CA ASN A 82 -27.05 -12.01 -13.22
C ASN A 82 -28.38 -11.76 -12.51
N THR A 83 -28.37 -11.50 -11.21
CA THR A 83 -29.59 -11.37 -10.39
C THR A 83 -29.85 -9.96 -9.86
N CYS A 84 -28.84 -9.09 -9.82
CA CYS A 84 -28.93 -7.75 -9.26
C CYS A 84 -29.59 -6.71 -10.19
N SER A 85 -29.93 -5.57 -9.61
CA SER A 85 -30.42 -4.40 -10.35
C SER A 85 -29.32 -3.76 -11.20
N GLN A 86 -29.69 -2.99 -12.23
CA GLN A 86 -28.70 -2.34 -13.11
C GLN A 86 -27.78 -1.37 -12.37
N THR A 87 -28.27 -0.70 -11.32
CA THR A 87 -27.49 0.22 -10.49
C THR A 87 -26.35 -0.50 -9.76
N ASP A 88 -26.63 -1.70 -9.26
CA ASP A 88 -25.69 -2.47 -8.42
C ASP A 88 -24.55 -3.10 -9.25
N LYS A 89 -24.76 -3.31 -10.55
CA LYS A 89 -23.75 -3.88 -11.45
C LYS A 89 -22.46 -3.07 -11.48
N SER A 90 -22.57 -1.75 -11.36
CA SER A 90 -21.39 -0.88 -11.31
C SER A 90 -20.49 -1.19 -10.11
N VAL A 91 -21.10 -1.43 -8.94
CA VAL A 91 -20.42 -1.78 -7.69
C VAL A 91 -19.82 -3.18 -7.79
N LEU A 92 -20.56 -4.15 -8.33
CA LEU A 92 -20.05 -5.52 -8.53
C LEU A 92 -18.83 -5.56 -9.48
N CYS A 93 -18.80 -4.73 -10.51
CA CYS A 93 -17.60 -4.63 -11.37
C CYS A 93 -16.38 -4.04 -10.65
N ILE A 94 -16.58 -3.15 -9.67
CA ILE A 94 -15.49 -2.61 -8.83
C ILE A 94 -15.02 -3.67 -7.82
N GLU A 95 -15.95 -4.44 -7.26
CA GLU A 95 -15.63 -5.60 -6.41
C GLU A 95 -14.78 -6.61 -7.21
N GLN A 96 -15.19 -6.94 -8.43
CA GLN A 96 -14.44 -7.80 -9.33
C GLN A 96 -13.02 -7.26 -9.65
N TYR A 97 -12.90 -5.95 -9.89
CA TYR A 97 -11.58 -5.31 -10.04
C TYR A 97 -10.70 -5.55 -8.79
N SER A 98 -11.26 -5.40 -7.60
CA SER A 98 -10.52 -5.51 -6.33
C SER A 98 -9.99 -6.92 -6.11
N ILE A 99 -10.78 -7.93 -6.47
CA ILE A 99 -10.36 -9.34 -6.44
C ILE A 99 -9.24 -9.58 -7.45
N LEU A 100 -9.43 -9.16 -8.70
CA LEU A 100 -8.49 -9.45 -9.79
C LEU A 100 -7.20 -8.63 -9.70
N ARG A 101 -7.13 -7.59 -8.86
CA ARG A 101 -5.95 -6.74 -8.67
C ARG A 101 -4.71 -7.55 -8.28
N GLY A 102 -4.88 -8.62 -7.50
CA GLY A 102 -3.79 -9.52 -7.11
C GLY A 102 -3.15 -10.30 -8.25
N LEU A 103 -3.81 -10.42 -9.41
CA LEU A 103 -3.30 -11.18 -10.56
C LEU A 103 -2.32 -10.40 -11.43
N GLY A 104 -2.23 -9.07 -11.28
CA GLY A 104 -1.28 -8.24 -12.01
C GLY A 104 -1.52 -8.13 -13.53
N ASP A 105 -2.73 -8.41 -14.02
CA ASP A 105 -3.10 -8.18 -15.44
C ASP A 105 -3.79 -6.82 -15.61
N PRO A 106 -3.09 -5.78 -16.06
CA PRO A 106 -3.67 -4.44 -16.20
C PRO A 106 -4.76 -4.36 -17.27
N LYS A 107 -4.71 -5.22 -18.31
CA LYS A 107 -5.76 -5.23 -19.34
C LYS A 107 -7.07 -5.74 -18.74
N LEU A 108 -6.98 -6.76 -17.89
CA LEU A 108 -8.13 -7.30 -17.17
C LEU A 108 -8.73 -6.27 -16.20
N LEU A 109 -7.88 -5.58 -15.42
CA LEU A 109 -8.30 -4.54 -14.50
C LEU A 109 -9.01 -3.38 -15.22
N ARG A 110 -8.45 -2.93 -16.34
CA ARG A 110 -9.06 -1.88 -17.15
C ARG A 110 -10.41 -2.30 -17.73
N ARG A 111 -10.59 -3.56 -18.11
CA ARG A 111 -11.91 -4.08 -18.55
C ARG A 111 -12.95 -4.00 -17.44
N CYS A 112 -12.57 -4.34 -16.21
CA CYS A 112 -13.48 -4.25 -15.06
C CYS A 112 -13.92 -2.81 -14.79
N LEU A 113 -12.98 -1.86 -14.79
CA LEU A 113 -13.29 -0.44 -14.61
C LEU A 113 -14.12 0.14 -15.77
N CYS A 114 -13.86 -0.28 -17.01
CA CYS A 114 -14.67 0.08 -18.17
C CYS A 114 -16.11 -0.43 -18.03
N ALA A 115 -16.31 -1.67 -17.57
CA ALA A 115 -17.64 -2.24 -17.33
C ALA A 115 -18.35 -1.50 -16.18
N ALA A 116 -17.65 -1.26 -15.06
CA ALA A 116 -18.18 -0.48 -13.93
C ALA A 116 -18.70 0.90 -14.38
N ARG A 117 -17.94 1.58 -15.25
CA ARG A 117 -18.32 2.91 -15.77
C ARG A 117 -19.51 2.86 -16.72
N GLN A 118 -19.68 1.77 -17.47
CA GLN A 118 -20.84 1.57 -18.34
C GLN A 118 -22.12 1.38 -17.51
N TYR A 119 -22.04 0.64 -16.41
CA TYR A 119 -23.18 0.42 -15.51
C TYR A 119 -23.45 1.57 -14.55
N ALA A 120 -22.47 2.44 -14.29
CA ALA A 120 -22.67 3.60 -13.43
C ALA A 120 -23.77 4.51 -14.01
N ILE A 121 -24.75 4.88 -13.18
CA ILE A 121 -25.83 5.79 -13.57
C ILE A 121 -25.43 7.24 -13.26
N ASP A 122 -24.84 7.45 -12.09
CA ASP A 122 -24.46 8.75 -11.57
C ASP A 122 -23.22 9.37 -12.27
N VAL A 123 -23.25 10.69 -12.43
CA VAL A 123 -22.18 11.46 -13.09
C VAL A 123 -20.91 11.46 -12.25
N HIS A 124 -21.00 11.53 -10.92
CA HIS A 124 -19.82 11.51 -10.05
C HIS A 124 -19.15 10.14 -10.10
N SER A 125 -19.93 9.06 -10.03
CA SER A 125 -19.41 7.69 -10.20
C SER A 125 -18.68 7.51 -11.53
N LYS A 126 -19.25 8.03 -12.64
CA LYS A 126 -18.57 8.01 -13.95
C LYS A 126 -17.28 8.84 -13.95
N ALA A 127 -17.27 9.99 -13.30
CA ALA A 127 -16.09 10.85 -13.21
C ALA A 127 -14.96 10.17 -12.42
N VAL A 128 -15.28 9.57 -11.26
CA VAL A 128 -14.33 8.80 -10.45
C VAL A 128 -13.76 7.63 -11.24
N LEU A 129 -14.60 6.81 -11.88
CA LEU A 129 -14.14 5.67 -12.68
C LEU A 129 -13.31 6.10 -13.90
N SER A 130 -13.61 7.27 -14.48
CA SER A 130 -12.79 7.83 -15.56
C SER A 130 -11.41 8.29 -15.07
N ALA A 131 -11.34 8.89 -13.88
CA ALA A 131 -10.07 9.26 -13.26
C ALA A 131 -9.26 8.01 -12.90
N TRP A 132 -9.92 6.97 -12.38
CA TRP A 132 -9.28 5.70 -12.06
C TRP A 132 -8.72 5.00 -13.31
N LEU A 133 -9.48 4.94 -14.42
CA LEU A 133 -8.97 4.42 -15.70
C LEU A 133 -7.71 5.17 -16.19
N ARG A 134 -7.59 6.48 -15.90
CA ARG A 134 -6.38 7.26 -16.21
C ARG A 134 -5.23 6.96 -15.26
N PHE A 135 -5.53 6.63 -14.00
CA PHE A 135 -4.55 6.23 -13.00
C PHE A 135 -3.92 4.88 -13.37
N GLU A 136 -4.71 3.86 -13.70
CA GLU A 136 -4.21 2.53 -14.09
C GLU A 136 -3.25 2.59 -15.29
N ARG A 137 -3.51 3.46 -16.28
CA ARG A 137 -2.56 3.67 -17.39
C ARG A 137 -1.19 4.15 -16.93
N ARG A 138 -1.12 4.93 -15.85
CA ARG A 138 0.16 5.49 -15.38
C ARG A 138 0.99 4.41 -14.71
N GLU A 139 0.37 3.43 -14.04
CA GLU A 139 1.09 2.28 -13.48
C GLU A 139 1.65 1.37 -14.60
N ASP A 140 0.93 1.21 -15.71
CA ASP A 140 1.45 0.54 -16.93
C ASP A 140 2.72 1.22 -17.46
N GLU A 141 2.71 2.56 -17.55
CA GLU A 141 3.85 3.36 -18.04
C GLU A 141 5.07 3.24 -17.11
N PHE A 142 4.87 3.21 -15.78
CA PHE A 142 5.95 3.09 -14.80
C PHE A 142 6.63 1.72 -14.84
N SER A 143 5.87 0.67 -15.14
CA SER A 143 6.37 -0.71 -15.28
C SER A 143 7.33 -0.87 -16.48
N GLY A 144 7.16 -0.09 -17.54
CA GLY A 144 8.02 -0.14 -18.74
C GLY A 144 9.38 0.54 -18.60
N VAL A 145 9.58 1.37 -17.57
CA VAL A 145 10.84 2.12 -17.37
C VAL A 145 11.86 1.32 -16.54
N SER A 146 11.42 0.32 -15.77
CA SER A 146 12.30 -0.47 -14.91
C SER A 146 13.13 -1.53 -15.66
N SER A 147 12.85 -1.80 -16.94
CA SER A 147 13.50 -2.88 -17.70
C SER A 147 14.64 -2.43 -18.61
N LYS A 148 15.12 -1.19 -18.50
CA LYS A 148 16.25 -0.65 -19.29
C LYS A 148 17.50 -0.43 -18.43
N GLY A 149 17.86 -1.43 -17.63
CA GLY A 149 19.03 -1.39 -16.75
C GLY A 149 19.64 -2.76 -16.55
N LEU A 150 20.19 -3.34 -17.62
CA LEU A 150 21.23 -4.37 -17.59
C LEU A 150 22.00 -4.33 -18.91
#